data_AF-A0A8H2VZE9-F1
#
_entry.id   AF-A0A8H2VZE9-F1
#
_cell.length_a   1.000
_cell.length_b   1.000
_cell.length_c   1.000
_cell.angle_alpha   90.00
_cell.angle_beta   90.00
_cell.angle_gamma   90.00
#
_symmetry.space_group_name_H-M   'P 1'
#
loop_
_entity.id
_entity.type
_entity.pdbx_description
1 polymer ?
#
loop_
_entity_poly.entity_id
_entity_poly.type
_entity_poly.pdbx_seq_one_letter_code
_entity_poly.pdbx_strand_id
1 'polypeptide(L)'
;MKRMEQERHERENKAREETIEKYKKEEAERAARERKEKEEIIEKFKKQEADRLARERHEREEREREYQRRLHEDLHKAGLNEQQIVAVKEGKALPPPVVQMPARPPPTPSPVQHAHPQYQIQPAGPRPTYTRMSRKHLSLETLRVYGISYEFDREDPEYLLIKRWVPEEEQDILWTHTRQLRETRSPAPQKQLQQQQHQHTIEYVKEYVVEDRHKKKHHRKSDDLQLVIERKHKRGHSHAGSRSPSPWVRWAAGR
;
A
#
# COMPACT_ATOMS: atom_id res chain seq x y z
N MET A 1 -39.65 -49.37 -40.77
CA MET A 1 -39.20 -47.99 -41.07
C MET A 1 -39.24 -47.11 -39.83
N LYS A 2 -40.42 -46.72 -39.30
CA LYS A 2 -40.54 -45.79 -38.15
C LYS A 2 -39.75 -46.16 -36.87
N ARG A 3 -39.68 -47.45 -36.50
CA ARG A 3 -38.95 -47.93 -35.31
C ARG A 3 -37.41 -47.80 -35.44
N MET A 4 -36.89 -47.92 -36.66
CA MET A 4 -35.46 -47.79 -36.96
C MET A 4 -35.02 -46.32 -36.98
N GLU A 5 -35.92 -45.41 -37.39
CA GLU A 5 -35.68 -43.96 -37.32
C GLU A 5 -35.68 -43.46 -35.86
N GLN A 6 -36.59 -43.97 -35.02
CA GLN A 6 -36.61 -43.66 -33.58
C GLN A 6 -35.31 -44.10 -32.88
N GLU A 7 -34.84 -45.33 -33.14
CA GLU A 7 -33.59 -45.84 -32.56
C GLU A 7 -32.36 -45.02 -33.00
N ARG A 8 -32.35 -44.51 -34.25
CA ARG A 8 -31.30 -43.61 -34.73
C ARG A 8 -31.32 -42.25 -34.03
N HIS A 9 -32.51 -41.68 -33.86
CA HIS A 9 -32.68 -40.40 -33.17
C HIS A 9 -32.33 -40.50 -31.67
N GLU A 10 -32.66 -41.61 -31.01
CA GLU A 10 -32.26 -41.88 -29.63
C GLU A 10 -30.75 -42.04 -29.47
N ARG A 11 -30.08 -42.74 -30.41
CA ARG A 11 -28.61 -42.84 -30.43
C ARG A 11 -27.95 -41.49 -30.70
N GLU A 12 -28.53 -40.68 -31.58
CA GLU A 12 -28.02 -39.35 -31.88
C GLU A 12 -28.19 -38.40 -30.70
N ASN A 13 -29.33 -38.42 -30.01
CA ASN A 13 -29.55 -37.65 -28.79
C ASN A 13 -28.63 -38.11 -27.66
N LYS A 14 -28.46 -39.42 -27.47
CA LYS A 14 -27.51 -39.96 -26.50
C LYS A 14 -26.08 -39.54 -26.81
N ALA A 15 -25.66 -39.57 -28.07
CA ALA A 15 -24.33 -39.10 -28.48
C ALA A 15 -24.15 -37.58 -28.27
N ARG A 16 -25.20 -36.78 -28.48
CA ARG A 16 -25.19 -35.33 -28.19
C ARG A 16 -25.14 -35.05 -26.68
N GLU A 17 -25.89 -35.81 -25.89
CA GLU A 17 -25.88 -35.70 -24.43
C GLU A 17 -24.51 -36.08 -23.85
N GLU A 18 -23.89 -37.16 -24.33
CA GLU A 18 -22.56 -37.60 -23.90
C GLU A 18 -21.47 -36.58 -24.26
N THR A 19 -21.56 -35.91 -25.41
CA THR A 19 -20.61 -34.84 -25.79
C THR A 19 -20.79 -33.58 -24.94
N ILE A 20 -22.04 -33.20 -24.64
CA ILE A 20 -22.35 -32.09 -23.73
C ILE A 20 -21.87 -32.40 -22.31
N GLU A 21 -22.07 -33.63 -21.82
CA GLU A 21 -21.63 -34.04 -20.49
C GLU A 21 -20.10 -34.06 -20.38
N LYS A 22 -19.41 -34.55 -21.43
CA LYS A 22 -17.95 -34.50 -21.50
C LYS A 22 -17.42 -33.07 -21.47
N TYR A 23 -18.05 -32.15 -22.21
CA TYR A 23 -17.67 -30.73 -22.22
C TYR A 23 -17.91 -30.07 -20.85
N LYS A 24 -19.07 -30.30 -20.23
CA LYS A 24 -19.40 -29.80 -18.88
C LYS A 24 -18.43 -30.33 -17.82
N LYS A 25 -18.04 -31.62 -17.92
CA LYS A 25 -17.09 -32.24 -17.00
C LYS A 25 -15.68 -31.66 -17.17
N GLU A 26 -15.24 -31.45 -18.41
CA GLU A 26 -13.95 -30.82 -18.70
C GLU A 26 -13.91 -29.35 -18.26
N GLU A 27 -15.00 -28.60 -18.47
CA GLU A 27 -15.14 -27.22 -18.00
C GLU A 27 -15.14 -27.14 -16.47
N ALA A 28 -15.87 -28.02 -15.78
CA ALA A 28 -15.88 -28.09 -14.32
C ALA A 28 -14.50 -28.47 -13.76
N GLU A 29 -13.75 -29.35 -14.43
CA GLU A 29 -12.39 -29.69 -14.05
C GLU A 29 -11.41 -28.53 -14.24
N ARG A 30 -11.51 -27.79 -15.36
CA ARG A 30 -10.73 -26.57 -15.59
C ARG A 30 -11.07 -25.50 -14.56
N ALA A 31 -12.35 -25.27 -14.28
CA ALA A 31 -12.79 -24.35 -13.24
C ALA A 31 -12.30 -24.76 -11.84
N ALA A 32 -12.26 -26.07 -11.54
CA ALA A 32 -11.71 -26.57 -10.27
C ALA A 32 -10.20 -26.38 -10.17
N ARG A 33 -9.45 -26.56 -11.26
CA ARG A 33 -8.01 -26.29 -11.32
C ARG A 33 -7.71 -24.80 -11.14
N GLU A 34 -8.44 -23.94 -11.84
CA GLU A 34 -8.31 -22.49 -11.69
C GLU A 34 -8.66 -22.00 -10.28
N ARG A 35 -9.67 -22.58 -9.62
CA ARG A 35 -9.99 -22.25 -8.22
C ARG A 35 -8.84 -22.63 -7.29
N LYS A 36 -8.29 -23.83 -7.44
CA LYS A 36 -7.11 -24.27 -6.66
C LYS A 36 -5.91 -23.38 -6.90
N GLU A 37 -5.62 -23.02 -8.15
CA GLU A 37 -4.52 -22.11 -8.48
C GLU A 37 -4.74 -20.70 -7.88
N LYS A 38 -5.96 -20.16 -7.92
CA LYS A 38 -6.31 -18.87 -7.29
C LYS A 38 -6.16 -18.94 -5.76
N GLU A 39 -6.61 -20.02 -5.13
CA GLU A 39 -6.47 -20.25 -3.70
C GLU A 39 -4.99 -20.34 -3.28
N GLU A 40 -4.15 -21.06 -4.04
CA GLU A 40 -2.71 -21.15 -3.80
C GLU A 40 -2.00 -19.80 -3.94
N ILE A 41 -2.42 -18.94 -4.89
CA ILE A 41 -1.88 -17.59 -5.05
C ILE A 41 -2.25 -16.72 -3.86
N ILE A 42 -3.51 -16.79 -3.42
CA ILE A 42 -3.99 -16.05 -2.23
C ILE A 42 -3.26 -16.53 -0.97
N GLU A 43 -3.05 -17.83 -0.81
CA GLU A 43 -2.32 -18.40 0.32
C GLU A 43 -0.86 -17.96 0.32
N LYS A 44 -0.18 -18.00 -0.83
CA LYS A 44 1.20 -17.50 -0.97
C LYS A 44 1.30 -16.02 -0.62
N PHE A 45 0.34 -15.19 -1.05
CA PHE A 45 0.30 -13.77 -0.72
C PHE A 45 0.11 -13.54 0.79
N LYS A 46 -0.85 -14.22 1.42
CA LYS A 46 -1.09 -14.14 2.87
C LYS A 46 0.13 -14.61 3.67
N LYS A 47 0.79 -15.70 3.25
CA LYS A 47 2.01 -16.20 3.88
C LYS A 47 3.15 -15.19 3.77
N GLN A 48 3.30 -14.55 2.61
CA GLN A 48 4.32 -13.54 2.39
C GLN A 48 4.07 -12.26 3.20
N GLU A 49 2.81 -11.85 3.33
CA GLU A 49 2.42 -10.70 4.17
C GLU A 49 2.66 -11.01 5.66
N ALA A 50 2.25 -12.19 6.11
CA ALA A 50 2.47 -12.65 7.49
C ALA A 50 3.97 -12.75 7.83
N ASP A 51 4.79 -13.27 6.92
CA ASP A 51 6.24 -13.34 7.08
C ASP A 51 6.88 -11.95 7.18
N ARG A 52 6.45 -11.01 6.32
CA ARG A 52 6.90 -9.62 6.36
C ARG A 52 6.52 -8.95 7.69
N LEU A 53 5.29 -9.15 8.15
CA LEU A 53 4.80 -8.59 9.40
C LEU A 53 5.49 -9.22 10.62
N ALA A 54 5.73 -10.53 10.60
CA ALA A 54 6.47 -11.22 11.65
C ALA A 54 7.91 -10.73 11.72
N ARG A 55 8.55 -10.53 10.57
CA ARG A 55 9.91 -9.99 10.49
C ARG A 55 10.00 -8.55 11.01
N GLU A 56 9.06 -7.70 10.63
CA GLU A 56 9.00 -6.31 11.12
C GLU A 56 8.72 -6.24 12.62
N ARG A 57 7.80 -7.08 13.14
CA ARG A 57 7.55 -7.19 14.58
C ARG A 57 8.78 -7.67 15.33
N HIS A 58 9.45 -8.70 14.83
CA HIS A 58 10.66 -9.24 15.45
C HIS A 58 11.79 -8.19 15.47
N GLU A 59 12.00 -7.46 14.37
CA GLU A 59 13.01 -6.39 14.33
C GLU A 59 12.65 -5.21 15.25
N ARG A 60 11.36 -4.88 15.38
CA ARG A 60 10.89 -3.86 16.33
C ARG A 60 11.08 -4.31 17.77
N GLU A 61 10.75 -5.55 18.09
CA GLU A 61 10.91 -6.13 19.43
C GLU A 61 12.38 -6.22 19.82
N GLU A 62 13.26 -6.64 18.91
CA GLU A 62 14.70 -6.67 19.15
C GLU A 62 15.29 -5.27 19.37
N ARG A 63 14.86 -4.28 18.57
CA ARG A 63 15.26 -2.87 18.79
C ARG A 63 14.75 -2.33 20.11
N GLU A 64 13.50 -2.60 20.47
CA GLU A 64 12.92 -2.17 21.74
C GLU A 64 13.60 -2.86 22.92
N ARG A 65 13.92 -4.16 22.80
CA ARG A 65 14.66 -4.92 23.80
C ARG A 65 16.08 -4.38 23.98
N GLU A 66 16.78 -4.08 22.88
CA GLU A 66 18.10 -3.47 22.94
C GLU A 66 18.03 -2.08 23.58
N TYR A 67 17.03 -1.27 23.21
CA TYR A 67 16.80 0.05 23.80
C TYR A 67 16.52 -0.06 25.31
N GLN A 68 15.63 -0.96 25.73
CA GLN A 68 15.35 -1.22 27.14
C GLN A 68 16.61 -1.69 27.89
N ARG A 69 17.44 -2.55 27.28
CA ARG A 69 18.70 -3.01 27.88
C ARG A 69 19.69 -1.85 28.07
N ARG A 70 19.87 -0.99 27.06
CA ARG A 70 20.75 0.19 27.15
C ARG A 70 20.25 1.16 28.21
N LEU A 71 18.94 1.44 28.23
CA LEU A 71 18.33 2.31 29.22
C LEU A 71 18.54 1.75 30.65
N HIS A 72 18.36 0.44 30.83
CA HIS A 72 18.63 -0.23 32.11
C HIS A 72 20.10 -0.09 32.51
N GLU A 73 21.04 -0.34 31.60
CA GLU A 73 22.48 -0.20 31.85
C GLU A 73 22.87 1.24 32.24
N ASP A 74 22.33 2.24 31.53
CA ASP A 74 22.57 3.66 31.82
C ASP A 74 22.00 4.07 33.18
N LEU A 75 20.79 3.61 33.53
CA LEU A 75 20.17 3.88 34.85
C LEU A 75 20.93 3.19 35.98
N HIS A 76 21.40 1.96 35.76
CA HIS A 76 22.22 1.23 36.72
C HIS A 76 23.58 1.93 36.92
N LYS A 77 24.21 2.41 35.83
CA LYS A 77 25.47 3.18 35.88
C LYS A 77 25.31 4.53 36.58
N ALA A 78 24.14 5.15 36.50
CA ALA A 78 23.80 6.38 37.24
C ALA A 78 23.59 6.16 38.76
N GLY A 79 23.66 4.91 39.23
CA GLY A 79 23.56 4.56 40.64
C GLY A 79 22.12 4.34 41.14
N LEU A 80 21.15 4.18 40.23
CA LEU A 80 19.80 3.75 40.62
C LEU A 80 19.81 2.25 40.92
N ASN A 81 19.23 1.87 42.05
CA ASN A 81 19.13 0.47 42.45
C ASN A 81 18.12 -0.28 41.54
N GLU A 82 18.29 -1.59 41.33
CA GLU A 82 17.45 -2.42 40.45
C GLU A 82 15.95 -2.28 40.75
N GLN A 83 15.59 -2.22 42.05
CA GLN A 83 14.21 -2.01 42.50
C GLN A 83 13.65 -0.62 42.14
N GLN A 84 14.51 0.40 42.06
CA GLN A 84 14.15 1.75 41.67
C GLN A 84 13.97 1.86 40.15
N ILE A 85 14.80 1.16 39.37
CA ILE A 85 14.67 1.07 37.91
C ILE A 85 13.35 0.39 37.52
N VAL A 86 13.00 -0.71 38.20
CA VAL A 86 11.70 -1.37 38.02
C VAL A 86 10.54 -0.45 38.42
N ALA A 87 10.64 0.27 39.54
CA ALA A 87 9.61 1.21 39.96
C ALA A 87 9.42 2.37 38.97
N VAL A 88 10.51 2.88 38.37
CA VAL A 88 10.48 3.90 37.31
C VAL A 88 9.85 3.34 36.03
N LYS A 89 10.16 2.09 35.64
CA LYS A 89 9.51 1.40 34.52
C LYS A 89 8.01 1.20 34.74
N GLU A 90 7.60 0.95 35.98
CA GLU A 90 6.19 0.84 36.39
C GLU A 90 5.51 2.21 36.61
N GLY A 91 6.23 3.34 36.45
CA GLY A 91 5.67 4.68 36.64
C GLY A 91 5.32 5.03 38.09
N LYS A 92 5.82 4.28 39.07
CA LYS A 92 5.64 4.60 40.50
C LYS A 92 6.66 5.64 40.94
N ALA A 93 6.16 6.77 41.42
CA ALA A 93 6.99 7.76 42.10
C ALA A 93 7.63 7.13 43.34
N LEU A 94 8.96 7.05 43.35
CA LEU A 94 9.71 6.58 44.51
C LEU A 94 9.46 7.52 45.70
N PRO A 95 9.39 6.98 46.94
CA PRO A 95 9.42 7.82 48.12
C PRO A 95 10.73 8.65 48.12
N PRO A 96 10.69 9.92 48.57
CA PRO A 96 11.86 10.79 48.52
C PRO A 96 13.03 10.13 49.27
N PRO A 97 14.27 10.25 48.75
CA PRO A 97 15.43 9.67 49.39
C PRO A 97 15.56 10.28 50.79
N VAL A 98 15.58 9.42 51.80
CA VAL A 98 15.84 9.79 53.19
C VAL A 98 17.33 10.15 53.27
N VAL A 99 17.68 11.36 52.85
CA VAL A 99 19.01 11.92 53.09
C VAL A 99 19.11 12.15 54.60
N GLN A 100 19.80 11.25 55.30
CA GLN A 100 20.20 11.48 56.68
C GLN A 100 21.19 12.65 56.69
N MET A 101 20.69 13.86 56.87
CA MET A 101 21.53 15.00 57.26
C MET A 101 21.89 14.83 58.74
N PRO A 102 23.17 14.99 59.14
CA PRO A 102 23.54 14.99 60.56
C PRO A 102 22.81 16.14 61.27
N ALA A 103 22.34 15.84 62.49
CA ALA A 103 21.49 16.70 63.30
C ALA A 103 22.00 18.15 63.36
N ARG A 104 21.16 19.07 62.91
CA ARG A 104 21.32 20.51 63.09
C ARG A 104 21.19 20.84 64.60
N PRO A 105 22.14 21.55 65.24
CA PRO A 105 21.97 21.97 66.63
C PRO A 105 20.82 23.00 66.75
N PRO A 106 20.18 23.13 67.93
CA PRO A 106 18.97 23.94 68.09
C PRO A 106 19.25 25.44 67.87
N PRO A 107 18.25 26.21 67.41
CA PRO A 107 18.43 27.61 67.04
C PRO A 107 18.54 28.50 68.29
N THR A 108 19.59 29.34 68.33
CA THR A 108 19.63 30.54 69.17
C THR A 108 18.74 31.63 68.56
N PRO A 109 18.03 32.43 69.36
CA PRO A 109 17.25 33.55 68.85
C PRO A 109 18.13 34.81 68.78
N SER A 110 18.35 35.32 67.57
CA SER A 110 18.82 36.70 67.35
C SER A 110 17.93 37.40 66.32
N PRO A 111 17.42 38.61 66.60
CA PRO A 111 16.53 39.35 65.73
C PRO A 111 17.30 40.40 64.92
N VAL A 112 17.39 40.30 63.58
CA VAL A 112 17.60 41.51 62.76
C VAL A 112 16.96 41.32 61.39
N GLN A 113 15.94 42.13 61.15
CA GLN A 113 15.20 42.26 59.90
C GLN A 113 16.15 42.73 58.79
N HIS A 114 16.33 41.93 57.75
CA HIS A 114 16.82 42.40 56.45
C HIS A 114 15.80 41.96 55.41
N ALA A 115 15.01 42.93 54.96
CA ALA A 115 14.01 42.77 53.92
C ALA A 115 14.71 42.48 52.59
N HIS A 116 14.79 41.22 52.22
CA HIS A 116 14.99 40.83 50.83
C HIS A 116 13.68 41.12 50.09
N PRO A 117 13.68 41.84 48.95
CA PRO A 117 12.49 41.94 48.12
C PRO A 117 12.21 40.53 47.59
N GLN A 118 11.29 39.84 48.25
CA GLN A 118 10.71 38.61 47.76
C GLN A 118 10.01 38.98 46.45
N TYR A 119 10.58 38.59 45.31
CA TYR A 119 9.81 38.54 44.06
C TYR A 119 8.73 37.48 44.27
N GLN A 120 7.58 37.91 44.78
CA GLN A 120 6.34 37.16 44.67
C GLN A 120 6.07 37.05 43.17
N ILE A 121 6.33 35.86 42.61
CA ILE A 121 5.74 35.47 41.34
C ILE A 121 4.24 35.37 41.62
N GLN A 122 3.55 36.49 41.41
CA GLN A 122 2.09 36.49 41.32
C GLN A 122 1.73 35.48 40.23
N PRO A 123 0.71 34.62 40.41
CA PRO A 123 0.20 33.84 39.30
C PRO A 123 -0.34 34.86 38.29
N ALA A 124 0.49 35.21 37.30
CA ALA A 124 0.09 36.03 36.19
C ALA A 124 -1.15 35.36 35.62
N GLY A 125 -2.30 36.05 35.65
CA GLY A 125 -3.52 35.57 35.02
C GLY A 125 -3.19 35.01 33.64
N PRO A 126 -3.89 33.93 33.21
CA PRO A 126 -3.44 33.06 32.13
C PRO A 126 -2.97 33.90 30.96
N ARG A 127 -1.64 33.97 30.78
CA ARG A 127 -1.06 34.72 29.67
C ARG A 127 -1.65 34.09 28.42
N PRO A 128 -2.34 34.85 27.54
CA PRO A 128 -2.94 34.29 26.35
C PRO A 128 -1.81 33.62 25.57
N THR A 129 -1.87 32.29 25.53
CA THR A 129 -0.82 31.48 24.92
C THR A 129 -1.21 31.33 23.47
N TYR A 130 -0.47 32.02 22.62
CA TYR A 130 -0.67 31.95 21.19
C TYR A 130 0.18 30.81 20.63
N THR A 131 -0.45 29.88 19.92
CA THR A 131 0.28 28.86 19.15
C THR A 131 0.52 29.39 17.74
N ARG A 132 1.80 29.52 17.37
CA ARG A 132 2.20 29.94 16.01
C ARG A 132 2.29 28.71 15.10
N MET A 133 1.54 28.71 13.99
CA MET A 133 1.51 27.62 13.03
C MET A 133 1.68 28.12 11.60
N SER A 134 2.42 27.38 10.78
CA SER A 134 2.62 27.73 9.37
C SER A 134 1.40 27.40 8.51
N ARG A 135 1.04 28.29 7.58
CA ARG A 135 0.03 28.09 6.53
C ARG A 135 0.38 26.93 5.59
N LYS A 136 1.64 26.47 5.54
CA LYS A 136 2.03 25.27 4.80
C LYS A 136 1.37 24.01 5.36
N HIS A 137 1.22 23.91 6.68
CA HIS A 137 0.67 22.74 7.36
C HIS A 137 -0.77 22.94 7.83
N LEU A 138 -1.23 24.19 7.93
CA LEU A 138 -2.56 24.52 8.44
C LEU A 138 -3.34 25.40 7.45
N SER A 139 -4.50 24.93 7.00
CA SER A 139 -5.41 25.72 6.14
C SER A 139 -6.42 26.51 6.97
N LEU A 140 -6.80 27.69 6.47
CA LEU A 140 -7.86 28.53 7.05
C LEU A 140 -9.21 27.80 7.08
N GLU A 141 -9.42 26.90 6.13
CA GLU A 141 -10.66 26.13 6.05
C GLU A 141 -10.75 25.07 7.12
N THR A 142 -9.61 24.43 7.42
CA THR A 142 -9.51 23.54 8.57
C THR A 142 -9.87 24.34 9.83
N LEU A 143 -9.27 25.51 10.05
CA LEU A 143 -9.60 26.36 11.19
C LEU A 143 -11.07 26.78 11.24
N ARG A 144 -11.71 27.02 10.09
CA ARG A 144 -13.14 27.32 9.99
C ARG A 144 -14.02 26.14 10.37
N VAL A 145 -13.69 24.93 9.88
CA VAL A 145 -14.42 23.70 10.20
C VAL A 145 -14.37 23.39 11.69
N TYR A 146 -13.20 23.56 12.31
CA TYR A 146 -13.01 23.33 13.75
C TYR A 146 -13.39 24.54 14.63
N GLY A 147 -13.87 25.65 14.03
CA GLY A 147 -14.33 26.84 14.77
C GLY A 147 -13.23 27.55 15.58
N ILE A 148 -11.98 27.50 15.11
CA ILE A 148 -10.82 28.01 15.85
C ILE A 148 -10.53 29.46 15.47
N SER A 149 -10.46 30.34 16.47
CA SER A 149 -10.09 31.75 16.30
C SER A 149 -8.58 31.90 16.01
N TYR A 150 -8.27 32.51 14.87
CA TYR A 150 -6.90 32.77 14.42
C TYR A 150 -6.68 34.23 14.01
N GLU A 151 -5.43 34.68 14.07
CA GLU A 151 -4.95 35.98 13.58
C GLU A 151 -3.73 35.75 12.67
N PHE A 152 -3.51 36.62 11.67
CA PHE A 152 -2.29 36.55 10.88
C PHE A 152 -1.13 37.15 11.66
N ASP A 153 0.04 36.53 11.56
CA ASP A 153 1.25 37.13 12.13
C ASP A 153 1.55 38.45 11.40
N ARG A 154 1.82 39.50 12.16
CA ARG A 154 2.15 40.84 11.62
C ARG A 154 3.56 40.86 11.06
N GLU A 155 4.44 40.01 11.57
CA GLU A 155 5.82 39.88 11.13
C GLU A 155 5.90 38.96 9.90
N ASP A 156 5.21 37.81 9.94
CA ASP A 156 5.25 36.80 8.86
C ASP A 156 3.85 36.35 8.38
N PRO A 157 3.35 36.83 7.22
CA PRO A 157 2.04 36.43 6.68
C PRO A 157 1.90 34.94 6.32
N GLU A 158 2.99 34.18 6.35
CA GLU A 158 3.00 32.73 6.17
C GLU A 158 2.61 31.97 7.45
N TYR A 159 2.57 32.63 8.60
CA TYR A 159 2.18 32.05 9.88
C TYR A 159 0.82 32.58 10.36
N LEU A 160 0.13 31.71 11.11
CA LEU A 160 -1.13 31.97 11.78
C LEU A 160 -0.90 31.85 13.29
N LEU A 161 -1.43 32.81 14.05
CA LEU A 161 -1.46 32.78 15.51
C LEU A 161 -2.84 32.32 15.94
N ILE A 162 -2.89 31.15 16.57
CA ILE A 162 -4.11 30.64 17.18
C ILE A 162 -4.21 31.21 18.60
N LYS A 163 -5.36 31.80 18.95
CA LYS A 163 -5.56 32.50 20.25
C LYS A 163 -5.67 31.57 21.47
N ARG A 164 -5.54 30.26 21.25
CA ARG A 164 -5.58 29.22 22.27
C ARG A 164 -4.32 28.36 22.16
N TRP A 165 -3.97 27.74 23.27
CA TRP A 165 -3.00 26.65 23.26
C TRP A 165 -3.56 25.46 22.48
N VAL A 166 -2.81 24.97 21.51
CA VAL A 166 -3.16 23.78 20.73
C VAL A 166 -2.21 22.63 21.09
N PRO A 167 -2.67 21.60 21.81
CA PRO A 167 -1.88 20.40 22.13
C PRO A 167 -1.43 19.68 20.86
N GLU A 168 -0.29 18.98 20.92
CA GLU A 168 0.32 18.28 19.77
C GLU A 168 -0.67 17.34 19.04
N GLU A 169 -1.52 16.62 19.78
CA GLU A 169 -2.57 15.77 19.19
C GLU A 169 -3.57 16.57 18.33
N GLU A 170 -4.00 17.75 18.80
CA GLU A 170 -4.86 18.63 17.98
C GLU A 170 -4.09 19.16 16.76
N GLN A 171 -2.79 19.38 16.87
CA GLN A 171 -1.96 19.82 15.73
C GLN A 171 -1.99 18.76 14.62
N ASP A 172 -1.79 17.49 14.97
CA ASP A 172 -1.79 16.38 14.02
C ASP A 172 -3.13 16.18 13.34
N ILE A 173 -4.24 16.32 14.07
CA ILE A 173 -5.60 16.25 13.50
C ILE A 173 -5.80 17.39 12.48
N LEU A 174 -5.42 18.61 12.83
CA LEU A 174 -5.56 19.78 11.96
C LEU A 174 -4.66 19.67 10.72
N TRP A 175 -3.45 19.15 10.85
CA TRP A 175 -2.53 18.94 9.73
C TRP A 175 -3.03 17.83 8.80
N THR A 176 -3.52 16.73 9.36
CA THR A 176 -4.10 15.62 8.59
C THR A 176 -5.31 16.08 7.79
N HIS A 177 -6.22 16.81 8.43
CA HIS A 177 -7.38 17.39 7.75
C HIS A 177 -6.97 18.38 6.65
N THR A 178 -5.97 19.21 6.90
CA THR A 178 -5.42 20.13 5.90
C THR A 178 -4.79 19.38 4.71
N ARG A 179 -4.09 18.27 4.96
CA ARG A 179 -3.52 17.42 3.91
C ARG A 179 -4.61 16.79 3.04
N GLN A 180 -5.65 16.22 3.66
CA GLN A 180 -6.79 15.64 2.96
C GLN A 180 -7.56 16.67 2.11
N LEU A 181 -7.77 17.89 2.61
CA LEU A 181 -8.39 18.96 1.82
C LEU A 181 -7.56 19.34 0.60
N ARG A 182 -6.23 19.30 0.69
CA ARG A 182 -5.35 19.59 -0.46
C ARG A 182 -5.33 18.45 -1.46
N GLU A 183 -5.39 17.21 -1.00
CA GLU A 183 -5.47 16.02 -1.86
C GLU A 183 -6.79 15.99 -2.64
N THR A 184 -7.90 16.28 -1.99
CA THR A 184 -9.23 16.31 -2.63
C THR A 184 -9.41 17.46 -3.62
N ARG A 185 -8.70 18.58 -3.40
CA ARG A 185 -8.79 19.79 -4.24
C ARG A 185 -7.74 19.89 -5.33
N SER A 186 -6.68 19.09 -5.26
CA SER A 186 -5.70 19.04 -6.34
C SER A 186 -6.28 18.18 -7.46
N PRO A 187 -6.75 18.74 -8.59
CA PRO A 187 -6.88 17.92 -9.79
C PRO A 187 -5.45 17.46 -10.14
N ALA A 188 -5.17 16.17 -9.97
CA ALA A 188 -3.88 15.58 -10.35
C ALA A 188 -3.56 15.93 -11.82
N PRO A 189 -2.29 16.18 -12.21
CA PRO A 189 -1.16 15.34 -11.78
C PRO A 189 0.20 16.06 -11.62
N GLN A 190 0.95 15.82 -10.53
CA GLN A 190 2.42 15.99 -10.59
C GLN A 190 3.27 15.32 -9.49
N LYS A 191 2.69 14.76 -8.41
CA LYS A 191 3.48 13.97 -7.43
C LYS A 191 3.29 12.45 -7.51
N GLN A 192 2.27 11.97 -8.22
CA GLN A 192 2.06 10.53 -8.44
C GLN A 192 2.84 9.96 -9.63
N LEU A 193 3.28 10.78 -10.61
CA LEU A 193 4.03 10.26 -11.76
C LEU A 193 5.39 9.69 -11.36
N GLN A 194 6.07 10.23 -10.35
CA GLN A 194 7.39 9.71 -10.00
C GLN A 194 7.28 8.36 -9.26
N GLN A 195 6.30 8.17 -8.38
CA GLN A 195 6.07 6.85 -7.76
C GLN A 195 5.44 5.85 -8.73
N GLN A 196 4.52 6.26 -9.61
CA GLN A 196 4.00 5.38 -10.66
C GLN A 196 5.06 5.03 -11.70
N GLN A 197 6.02 5.90 -12.03
CA GLN A 197 7.12 5.54 -12.93
C GLN A 197 8.08 4.52 -12.29
N HIS A 198 8.33 4.59 -10.98
CA HIS A 198 9.09 3.55 -10.27
C HIS A 198 8.31 2.23 -10.21
N GLN A 199 6.98 2.28 -10.04
CA GLN A 199 6.16 1.06 -10.05
C GLN A 199 6.02 0.46 -11.46
N HIS A 200 5.77 1.28 -12.49
CA HIS A 200 5.70 0.82 -13.88
C HIS A 200 7.04 0.32 -14.41
N THR A 201 8.18 0.90 -13.99
CA THR A 201 9.50 0.33 -14.36
C THR A 201 9.75 -1.01 -13.67
N ILE A 202 9.32 -1.19 -12.43
CA ILE A 202 9.38 -2.49 -11.74
C ILE A 202 8.43 -3.50 -12.39
N GLU A 203 7.24 -3.09 -12.83
CA GLU A 203 6.27 -3.95 -13.52
C GLU A 203 6.77 -4.35 -14.92
N TYR A 204 7.32 -3.41 -15.70
CA TYR A 204 7.93 -3.69 -17.01
C TYR A 204 9.11 -4.68 -16.88
N VAL A 205 9.96 -4.52 -15.86
CA VAL A 205 11.06 -5.45 -15.60
C VAL A 205 10.55 -6.83 -15.18
N LYS A 206 9.39 -6.91 -14.52
CA LYS A 206 8.77 -8.18 -14.12
C LYS A 206 8.10 -8.90 -15.30
N GLU A 207 7.51 -8.16 -16.24
CA GLU A 207 6.89 -8.72 -17.45
C GLU A 207 7.96 -9.28 -18.40
N TYR A 208 9.08 -8.58 -18.62
CA TYR A 208 10.16 -9.05 -19.49
C TYR A 208 10.98 -10.23 -18.92
N VAL A 209 11.04 -10.42 -17.60
CA VAL A 209 11.74 -11.58 -17.00
C VAL A 209 10.88 -12.87 -17.02
N VAL A 210 9.56 -12.75 -17.16
CA VAL A 210 8.63 -13.90 -17.20
C VAL A 210 8.42 -14.43 -18.63
N GLU A 211 8.49 -13.56 -19.64
CA GLU A 211 8.31 -13.98 -21.04
C GLU A 211 9.53 -14.72 -21.64
N ASP A 212 10.74 -14.43 -21.18
CA ASP A 212 11.97 -15.01 -21.79
C ASP A 212 12.24 -16.47 -21.35
N ARG A 213 11.53 -16.98 -20.34
CA ARG A 213 11.67 -18.39 -19.89
C ARG A 213 10.74 -19.38 -20.59
N HIS A 214 9.72 -18.93 -21.33
CA HIS A 214 8.70 -19.81 -21.91
C HIS A 214 8.86 -20.11 -23.40
N LYS A 215 9.78 -19.46 -24.12
CA LYS A 215 9.93 -19.66 -25.59
C LYS A 215 11.01 -20.66 -26.03
N LYS A 216 11.70 -21.36 -25.12
CA LYS A 216 12.89 -22.18 -25.48
C LYS A 216 12.78 -23.69 -25.32
N LYS A 217 11.57 -24.28 -25.30
CA LYS A 217 11.40 -25.74 -25.17
C LYS A 217 10.27 -26.38 -26.00
N HIS A 218 10.06 -26.00 -27.26
CA HIS A 218 9.17 -26.80 -28.14
C HIS A 218 9.65 -26.99 -29.59
N HIS A 219 10.97 -27.00 -29.83
CA HIS A 219 11.49 -27.47 -31.12
C HIS A 219 12.43 -28.64 -30.94
N ARG A 220 11.85 -29.80 -30.63
CA ARG A 220 12.32 -31.11 -31.13
C ARG A 220 11.28 -32.18 -30.81
N LYS A 221 10.80 -32.82 -31.88
CA LYS A 221 10.29 -34.20 -31.93
C LYS A 221 8.77 -34.40 -31.80
N SER A 222 8.07 -34.18 -32.91
CA SER A 222 6.99 -35.07 -33.39
C SER A 222 6.53 -34.63 -34.78
N ASP A 223 7.28 -35.02 -35.82
CA ASP A 223 6.98 -34.70 -37.23
C ASP A 223 6.75 -35.98 -38.05
N ASP A 224 6.15 -37.03 -37.45
CA ASP A 224 6.01 -38.32 -38.15
C ASP A 224 4.76 -39.15 -37.85
N LEU A 225 3.70 -38.56 -37.27
CA LEU A 225 2.43 -39.27 -37.10
C LEU A 225 1.23 -38.31 -37.18
N GLN A 226 0.85 -37.88 -38.39
CA GLN A 226 -0.54 -37.62 -38.82
C GLN A 226 -0.58 -36.95 -40.20
N LEU A 227 -0.29 -37.73 -41.25
CA LEU A 227 -0.75 -37.47 -42.62
C LEU A 227 -1.38 -38.77 -43.17
N VAL A 228 -2.41 -39.24 -42.49
CA VAL A 228 -3.35 -40.24 -43.02
C VAL A 228 -4.75 -39.77 -42.62
N ILE A 229 -5.66 -39.74 -43.61
CA ILE A 229 -6.99 -39.09 -43.63
C ILE A 229 -6.81 -37.60 -43.98
N GLU A 230 -6.85 -37.17 -45.23
CA GLU A 230 -8.07 -37.18 -46.04
C GLU A 230 -7.75 -37.00 -47.54
N ARG A 231 -7.86 -38.10 -48.32
CA ARG A 231 -7.98 -38.07 -49.77
C ARG A 231 -9.37 -38.54 -50.15
N LYS A 232 -10.35 -37.62 -50.22
CA LYS A 232 -11.47 -37.70 -51.17
C LYS A 232 -12.35 -36.47 -51.02
N HIS A 233 -12.30 -35.57 -51.99
CA HIS A 233 -13.46 -35.16 -52.80
C HIS A 233 -13.07 -33.94 -53.64
N LYS A 234 -12.92 -34.20 -54.95
CA LYS A 234 -13.15 -33.34 -56.13
C LYS A 234 -12.03 -33.45 -57.17
N ARG A 235 -12.10 -34.54 -57.94
CA ARG A 235 -11.76 -34.50 -59.37
C ARG A 235 -12.98 -33.94 -60.11
N GLY A 236 -12.76 -33.01 -61.02
CA GLY A 236 -13.75 -32.47 -61.96
C GLY A 236 -13.22 -31.17 -62.55
N HIS A 237 -12.52 -31.24 -63.69
CA HIS A 237 -13.08 -30.88 -65.00
C HIS A 237 -13.02 -29.37 -65.29
N SER A 238 -12.00 -28.94 -66.05
CA SER A 238 -12.15 -27.91 -67.08
C SER A 238 -10.89 -27.87 -67.97
N HIS A 239 -10.96 -28.60 -69.08
CA HIS A 239 -10.17 -28.31 -70.28
C HIS A 239 -10.99 -27.37 -71.17
N ALA A 240 -10.29 -26.45 -71.84
CA ALA A 240 -10.65 -25.76 -73.08
C ALA A 240 -11.71 -24.62 -73.07
N GLY A 241 -11.29 -23.45 -73.57
CA GLY A 241 -12.19 -22.53 -74.27
C GLY A 241 -11.73 -21.08 -74.40
N SER A 242 -11.42 -20.68 -75.64
CA SER A 242 -11.32 -19.31 -76.22
C SER A 242 -10.18 -18.38 -75.76
N ARG A 243 -9.17 -18.06 -76.59
CA ARG A 243 -9.17 -17.09 -77.72
C ARG A 243 -9.66 -15.72 -77.23
N SER A 244 -8.92 -14.61 -77.23
CA SER A 244 -7.94 -14.03 -78.19
C SER A 244 -7.41 -12.69 -77.59
N PRO A 245 -6.69 -11.79 -78.31
CA PRO A 245 -5.51 -11.90 -79.17
C PRO A 245 -4.38 -10.89 -78.81
N SER A 246 -3.18 -11.12 -79.37
CA SER A 246 -2.01 -10.22 -79.31
C SER A 246 -2.22 -8.89 -80.06
N PRO A 247 -1.43 -7.83 -79.78
CA PRO A 247 -1.76 -6.44 -80.11
C PRO A 247 -1.18 -5.99 -81.46
N TRP A 248 -2.02 -5.76 -82.46
CA TRP A 248 -1.69 -4.97 -83.65
C TRP A 248 -2.91 -4.14 -84.10
N VAL A 249 -2.63 -2.97 -84.67
CA VAL A 249 -3.52 -1.99 -85.35
C VAL A 249 -4.17 -0.96 -84.41
N ARG A 250 -3.52 0.18 -84.14
CA ARG A 250 -3.45 1.45 -84.91
C ARG A 250 -4.79 2.19 -85.03
N TRP A 251 -4.76 3.40 -84.49
CA TRP A 251 -5.69 4.51 -84.66
C TRP A 251 -5.89 4.89 -86.13
N ALA A 252 -7.11 5.30 -86.47
CA ALA A 252 -7.45 6.65 -86.97
C ALA A 252 -8.60 6.62 -87.99
N ALA A 253 -9.55 7.52 -87.75
CA ALA A 253 -10.69 7.87 -88.58
C ALA A 253 -10.28 8.48 -89.93
N GLY A 254 -11.15 8.38 -90.94
CA GLY A 254 -11.08 9.20 -92.14
C GLY A 254 -11.94 8.73 -93.31
N ARG A 255 -13.14 9.31 -93.42
CA ARG A 255 -14.04 9.48 -94.59
C ARG A 255 -14.53 8.26 -95.37
#